data_AF-A0A6A4HDP3-F1
#
_entry.id   AF-A0A6A4HDP3-F1
#
_cell.length_a   1.000
_cell.length_b   1.000
_cell.length_c   1.000
_cell.angle_alpha   90.00
_cell.angle_beta   90.00
_cell.angle_gamma   90.00
#
_symmetry.space_group_name_H-M   'P 1'
#
loop_
_entity.id
_entity.type
_entity.pdbx_description
1 polymer ?
#
loop_
_entity_poly.entity_id
_entity_poly.type
_entity_poly.pdbx_seq_one_letter_code
_entity_poly.pdbx_strand_id
1 'polypeptide(L)'
;MTFIAISLALGLTIITPVLGQSAVNISSCFSTGVAGASACSSFIDNFCESSTGILAVNVSDSFSRCFNAPAGFRCDFTAWNGLGNHAVIPDLANCENTLNSIVKGCPMGGEGSVQPGGSFTFALDPNEGSCGPDVVTEGS
;
A
#
# COMPACT_ATOMS: atom_id res chain seq x y z
N MET A 1 -38.78 18.89 -51.73
CA MET A 1 -37.38 18.74 -51.28
C MET A 1 -37.33 19.20 -49.84
N THR A 2 -37.09 18.28 -48.90
CA THR A 2 -37.16 18.55 -47.46
C THR A 2 -35.74 18.56 -46.91
N PHE A 3 -35.32 19.67 -46.29
CA PHE A 3 -34.01 19.79 -45.67
C PHE A 3 -34.12 19.40 -44.19
N ILE A 4 -33.35 18.39 -43.77
CA ILE A 4 -33.20 17.99 -42.37
C ILE A 4 -31.94 18.67 -41.83
N ALA A 5 -32.11 19.57 -40.86
CA ALA A 5 -30.99 20.17 -40.13
C ALA A 5 -30.63 19.27 -38.94
N ILE A 6 -29.45 18.66 -38.96
CA ILE A 6 -28.90 17.87 -37.85
C ILE A 6 -28.04 18.82 -37.00
N SER A 7 -28.56 19.23 -35.85
CA SER A 7 -27.79 19.99 -34.86
C SER A 7 -26.90 19.03 -34.05
N LEU A 8 -25.60 19.02 -34.35
CA LEU A 8 -24.60 18.37 -33.51
C LEU A 8 -24.27 19.28 -32.32
N ALA A 9 -24.76 18.95 -31.13
CA ALA A 9 -24.32 19.59 -29.90
C ALA A 9 -23.05 18.88 -29.40
N LEU A 10 -21.88 19.51 -29.58
CA LEU A 10 -20.65 19.08 -28.90
C LEU A 10 -20.75 19.49 -27.42
N GLY A 11 -21.07 18.51 -26.56
CA GLY A 11 -20.98 18.69 -25.11
C GLY A 11 -19.52 18.82 -24.69
N LEU A 12 -19.11 20.04 -24.32
CA LEU A 12 -17.80 20.31 -23.76
C LEU A 12 -17.80 19.90 -22.27
N THR A 13 -17.27 18.72 -21.95
CA THR A 13 -17.12 18.28 -20.56
C THR A 13 -15.99 19.05 -19.91
N ILE A 14 -16.31 19.97 -19.01
CA ILE A 14 -15.32 20.69 -18.21
C ILE A 14 -14.82 19.74 -17.11
N ILE A 15 -13.62 19.17 -17.29
CA ILE A 15 -12.95 18.39 -16.26
C ILE A 15 -12.27 19.39 -15.32
N THR A 16 -12.93 19.81 -14.24
CA THR A 16 -12.27 20.60 -13.21
C THR A 16 -11.36 19.69 -12.40
N PRO A 17 -10.04 19.95 -12.30
CA PRO A 17 -9.18 19.19 -11.39
C PRO A 17 -9.64 19.46 -9.95
N VAL A 18 -10.00 18.39 -9.23
CA VAL A 18 -10.24 18.47 -7.79
C VAL A 18 -8.89 18.70 -7.12
N LEU A 19 -8.68 19.93 -6.65
CA LEU A 19 -7.57 20.28 -5.74
C LEU A 19 -7.87 19.64 -4.38
N GLY A 20 -7.02 18.72 -3.94
CA GLY A 20 -7.13 18.07 -2.62
C GLY A 20 -7.24 16.54 -2.60
N GLN A 21 -6.95 15.85 -3.70
CA GLN A 21 -6.92 14.38 -3.70
C GLN A 21 -5.68 13.90 -2.95
N SER A 22 -5.89 13.17 -1.84
CA SER A 22 -4.81 12.42 -1.19
C SER A 22 -4.26 11.38 -2.18
N ALA A 23 -2.95 11.37 -2.35
CA ALA A 23 -2.25 10.50 -3.27
C ALA A 23 -1.18 9.71 -2.54
N VAL A 24 -0.89 8.51 -3.03
CA VAL A 24 0.25 7.74 -2.53
C VAL A 24 1.54 8.45 -2.95
N ASN A 25 2.39 8.74 -1.97
CA ASN A 25 3.75 9.20 -2.14
C ASN A 25 4.71 8.08 -1.73
N ILE A 26 5.49 7.57 -2.70
CA ILE A 26 6.58 6.64 -2.44
C ILE A 26 7.77 7.46 -1.94
N SER A 27 8.14 7.30 -0.67
CA SER A 27 9.23 8.07 -0.04
C SER A 27 10.60 7.51 -0.41
N SER A 28 10.71 6.18 -0.54
CA SER A 28 11.96 5.51 -0.86
C SER A 28 11.71 4.15 -1.52
N CYS A 29 12.56 3.78 -2.47
CA CYS A 29 12.68 2.40 -2.96
C CYS A 29 13.97 1.80 -2.39
N PHE A 30 13.89 0.58 -1.89
CA PHE A 30 15.06 -0.13 -1.41
C PHE A 30 15.96 -0.54 -2.59
N SER A 31 17.28 -0.52 -2.39
CA SER A 31 18.27 -0.88 -3.40
C SER A 31 18.68 -2.35 -3.36
N THR A 32 18.27 -3.06 -2.31
CA THR A 32 18.59 -4.45 -2.02
C THR A 32 17.31 -5.18 -1.62
N GLY A 33 17.26 -6.48 -1.86
CA GLY A 33 16.10 -7.33 -1.63
C GLY A 33 16.20 -8.60 -2.47
N VAL A 34 15.24 -9.52 -2.33
CA VAL A 34 15.21 -10.77 -3.09
C VAL A 34 13.84 -11.06 -3.71
N ALA A 35 13.81 -11.83 -4.81
CA ALA A 35 12.61 -12.25 -5.54
C ALA A 35 11.70 -11.13 -6.10
N GLY A 36 11.94 -9.87 -5.71
CA GLY A 36 11.19 -8.69 -6.09
C GLY A 36 9.91 -8.49 -5.26
N ALA A 37 9.49 -7.23 -5.11
CA ALA A 37 8.30 -6.84 -4.33
C ALA A 37 7.00 -7.49 -4.84
N SER A 38 6.89 -7.74 -6.14
CA SER A 38 5.73 -8.42 -6.73
C SER A 38 5.53 -9.84 -6.18
N ALA A 39 6.59 -10.50 -5.72
CA ALA A 39 6.46 -11.83 -5.14
C ALA A 39 5.81 -11.81 -3.74
N CYS A 40 5.70 -10.63 -3.12
CA CYS A 40 5.01 -10.40 -1.86
C CYS A 40 3.57 -9.88 -2.01
N SER A 41 3.10 -9.62 -3.24
CA SER A 41 1.83 -8.91 -3.45
C SER A 41 0.62 -9.65 -2.90
N SER A 42 0.64 -10.99 -2.90
CA SER A 42 -0.44 -11.82 -2.37
C SER A 42 -0.62 -11.72 -0.85
N PHE A 43 0.33 -11.12 -0.13
CA PHE A 43 0.25 -10.94 1.32
C PHE A 43 -0.24 -9.54 1.72
N ILE A 44 -0.42 -8.62 0.78
CA ILE A 44 -0.81 -7.23 1.06
C ILE A 44 -2.15 -7.19 1.79
N ASP A 45 -3.19 -7.82 1.23
CA ASP A 45 -4.53 -7.80 1.79
C ASP A 45 -4.52 -8.42 3.20
N ASN A 46 -3.87 -9.58 3.36
CA ASN A 46 -3.71 -10.23 4.68
C ASN A 46 -3.01 -9.34 5.71
N PHE A 47 -1.94 -8.64 5.31
CA PHE A 47 -1.25 -7.71 6.20
C PHE A 47 -2.15 -6.54 6.60
N CYS A 48 -2.77 -5.89 5.62
CA CYS A 48 -3.59 -4.71 5.86
C CYS A 48 -4.87 -5.03 6.64
N GLU A 49 -5.55 -6.13 6.35
CA GLU A 49 -6.71 -6.60 7.11
C GLU A 49 -6.34 -6.97 8.56
N SER A 50 -5.14 -7.52 8.79
CA SER A 50 -4.70 -7.87 10.14
C SER A 50 -4.57 -6.66 11.07
N SER A 51 -4.50 -5.43 10.55
CA SER A 51 -4.53 -4.21 11.38
C SER A 51 -5.90 -3.96 12.02
N THR A 52 -6.98 -4.55 11.49
CA THR A 52 -8.33 -4.36 12.06
C THR A 52 -8.50 -5.06 13.41
N GLY A 53 -7.66 -6.06 13.69
CA GLY A 53 -7.69 -6.86 14.93
C GLY A 53 -6.69 -6.40 16.00
N ILE A 54 -5.94 -5.31 15.79
CA ILE A 54 -4.94 -4.82 16.75
C ILE A 54 -5.45 -3.61 17.54
N LEU A 55 -4.75 -3.30 18.63
CA LEU A 55 -4.89 -2.01 19.30
C LEU A 55 -4.30 -0.89 18.44
N ALA A 56 -4.76 0.33 18.68
CA ALA A 56 -4.21 1.53 18.06
C ALA A 56 -2.69 1.60 18.26
N VAL A 57 -1.96 1.86 17.17
CA VAL A 57 -0.49 1.98 17.18
C VAL A 57 -0.14 3.38 17.67
N ASN A 58 0.67 3.51 18.73
CA ASN A 58 1.07 4.81 19.25
C ASN A 58 1.90 5.60 18.23
N VAL A 59 1.99 6.91 18.42
CA VAL A 59 2.89 7.75 17.64
C VAL A 59 4.33 7.23 17.79
N SER A 60 5.05 7.15 16.67
CA SER A 60 6.40 6.59 16.56
C SER A 60 6.53 5.08 16.76
N ASP A 61 5.45 4.36 17.10
CA ASP A 61 5.43 2.90 17.12
C ASP A 61 5.07 2.32 15.75
N SER A 62 5.32 1.01 15.58
CA SER A 62 5.01 0.27 14.37
C SER A 62 4.21 -1.01 14.64
N PHE A 63 3.43 -1.39 13.64
CA PHE A 63 2.84 -2.72 13.52
C PHE A 63 3.50 -3.43 12.33
N SER A 64 3.98 -4.65 12.53
CA SER A 64 4.68 -5.40 11.49
C SER A 64 4.25 -6.87 11.45
N ARG A 65 4.31 -7.47 10.26
CA ARG A 65 4.11 -8.90 10.03
C ARG A 65 5.16 -9.41 9.06
N CYS A 66 5.53 -10.66 9.22
CA CYS A 66 6.41 -11.37 8.30
C CYS A 66 5.65 -12.54 7.69
N PHE A 67 5.72 -12.70 6.37
CA PHE A 67 5.13 -13.83 5.65
C PHE A 67 6.20 -14.65 4.95
N ASN A 68 6.17 -15.97 5.15
CA ASN A 68 7.03 -16.88 4.41
C ASN A 68 6.54 -16.96 2.96
N ALA A 69 7.38 -16.60 2.01
CA ALA A 69 7.08 -16.72 0.60
C ALA A 69 7.65 -18.03 0.03
N PRO A 70 7.10 -18.53 -1.10
CA PRO A 70 7.70 -19.66 -1.80
C PRO A 70 9.16 -19.38 -2.17
N ALA A 71 9.97 -20.41 -2.39
CA ALA A 71 11.38 -20.29 -2.79
C ALA A 71 12.34 -19.72 -1.72
N GLY A 72 11.96 -19.76 -0.44
CA GLY A 72 12.92 -19.60 0.68
C GLY A 72 13.30 -18.15 0.99
N PHE A 73 12.41 -17.20 0.66
CA PHE A 73 12.49 -15.81 1.09
C PHE A 73 11.26 -15.44 1.92
N ARG A 74 11.27 -14.27 2.54
CA ARG A 74 10.16 -13.75 3.34
C ARG A 74 9.80 -12.32 2.92
N CYS A 75 8.59 -11.93 3.28
CA CYS A 75 8.06 -10.61 3.03
C CYS A 75 7.80 -9.92 4.38
N ASP A 76 8.62 -8.92 4.69
CA ASP A 76 8.49 -8.10 5.88
C ASP A 76 7.63 -6.87 5.57
N PHE A 77 6.48 -6.77 6.22
CA PHE A 77 5.56 -5.65 6.10
C PHE A 77 5.55 -4.83 7.37
N THR A 78 5.53 -3.50 7.25
CA THR A 78 5.48 -2.59 8.39
C THR A 78 4.52 -1.43 8.12
N ALA A 79 3.74 -1.06 9.13
CA ALA A 79 2.97 0.17 9.22
C ALA A 79 3.50 0.98 10.42
N TRP A 80 4.18 2.08 10.14
CA TRP A 80 4.78 2.94 11.16
C TRP A 80 3.99 4.24 11.33
N ASN A 81 3.51 4.53 12.54
CA ASN A 81 2.77 5.77 12.85
C ASN A 81 3.74 6.94 13.06
N GLY A 82 4.55 7.24 12.04
CA GLY A 82 5.55 8.30 12.07
C GLY A 82 5.01 9.68 11.67
N LEU A 83 3.83 9.73 11.03
CA LEU A 83 3.24 10.96 10.49
C LEU A 83 2.00 11.42 11.27
N GLY A 84 1.44 10.55 12.13
CA GLY A 84 0.30 10.86 12.98
C GLY A 84 0.68 11.65 14.23
N ASN A 85 -0.34 12.16 14.92
CA ASN A 85 -0.21 12.93 16.16
C ASN A 85 -0.96 12.30 17.35
N HIS A 86 -1.52 11.10 17.18
CA HIS A 86 -2.15 10.30 18.23
C HIS A 86 -2.09 8.82 17.87
N ALA A 87 -2.39 7.95 18.85
CA ALA A 87 -2.51 6.52 18.61
C ALA A 87 -3.72 6.23 17.72
N VAL A 88 -3.52 5.50 16.63
CA VAL A 88 -4.59 5.18 15.67
C VAL A 88 -4.31 3.85 14.97
N ILE A 89 -5.34 3.22 14.42
CA ILE A 89 -5.20 2.00 13.61
C ILE A 89 -4.89 2.42 12.15
N PRO A 90 -3.98 1.73 11.44
CA PRO A 90 -3.75 2.00 10.02
C PRO A 90 -5.03 1.86 9.19
N ASP A 91 -5.32 2.84 8.35
CA ASP A 91 -6.44 2.77 7.40
C ASP A 91 -6.18 1.70 6.33
N LEU A 92 -7.15 0.81 6.14
CA LEU A 92 -7.06 -0.35 5.25
C LEU A 92 -6.79 0.06 3.80
N ALA A 93 -7.58 0.99 3.26
CA ALA A 93 -7.43 1.43 1.88
C ALA A 93 -6.09 2.15 1.65
N ASN A 94 -5.63 2.95 2.60
CA ASN A 94 -4.33 3.61 2.51
C ASN A 94 -3.17 2.60 2.55
N CYS A 95 -3.29 1.56 3.37
CA CYS A 95 -2.32 0.47 3.44
C CYS A 95 -2.19 -0.25 2.08
N GLU A 96 -3.32 -0.75 1.56
CA GLU A 96 -3.36 -1.49 0.29
C GLU A 96 -2.90 -0.65 -0.88
N ASN A 97 -3.40 0.59 -1.01
CA ASN A 97 -3.03 1.48 -2.11
C ASN A 97 -1.53 1.81 -2.09
N THR A 98 -0.97 2.04 -0.90
CA THR A 98 0.46 2.34 -0.74
C THR A 98 1.32 1.14 -1.12
N LEU A 99 1.03 -0.03 -0.56
CA LEU A 99 1.82 -1.24 -0.81
C LEU A 99 1.70 -1.71 -2.27
N ASN A 100 0.52 -1.62 -2.89
CA ASN A 100 0.36 -1.90 -4.31
C ASN A 100 1.14 -0.91 -5.20
N SER A 101 1.27 0.35 -4.77
CA SER A 101 2.09 1.33 -5.48
C SER A 101 3.59 1.04 -5.32
N ILE A 102 4.02 0.59 -4.14
CA ILE A 102 5.40 0.12 -3.90
C ILE A 102 5.70 -1.07 -4.81
N VAL A 103 4.83 -2.08 -4.88
CA VAL A 103 5.02 -3.24 -5.78
C VAL A 103 5.22 -2.82 -7.24
N LYS A 104 4.47 -1.81 -7.70
CA LYS A 104 4.57 -1.31 -9.08
C LYS A 104 5.80 -0.44 -9.34
N GLY A 105 6.20 0.36 -8.35
CA GLY A 105 7.23 1.39 -8.50
C GLY A 105 8.62 1.01 -8.01
N CYS A 106 8.71 0.07 -7.06
CA CYS A 106 9.95 -0.31 -6.39
C CYS A 106 10.17 -1.82 -6.50
N PRO A 107 10.93 -2.29 -7.52
CA PRO A 107 11.13 -3.72 -7.75
C PRO A 107 11.69 -4.49 -6.56
N MET A 108 12.48 -3.85 -5.69
CA MET A 108 13.13 -4.48 -4.53
C MET A 108 12.41 -4.19 -3.20
N GLY A 109 11.19 -3.64 -3.24
CA GLY A 109 10.51 -3.15 -2.06
C GLY A 109 10.80 -1.68 -1.79
N GLY A 110 10.12 -1.12 -0.82
CA GLY A 110 10.21 0.30 -0.51
C GLY A 110 9.22 0.72 0.55
N GLU A 111 9.05 2.02 0.68
CA GLU A 111 8.17 2.65 1.65
C GLU A 111 7.45 3.86 1.06
N GLY A 112 6.29 4.18 1.64
CA GLY A 112 5.49 5.33 1.24
C GLY A 112 4.34 5.62 2.18
N SER A 113 3.59 6.66 1.88
CA SER A 113 2.40 7.05 2.65
C SER A 113 1.39 7.75 1.75
N VAL A 114 0.13 7.83 2.20
CA VAL A 114 -0.88 8.66 1.55
C VAL A 114 -0.76 10.10 2.02
N GLN A 115 -0.59 11.05 1.10
CA GLN A 115 -0.40 12.47 1.38
C GLN A 115 -1.31 13.38 0.53
N PRO A 116 -1.86 14.47 1.09
CA PRO A 116 -1.83 14.81 2.52
C PRO A 116 -2.77 13.92 3.36
N GLY A 117 -2.48 13.80 4.66
CA GLY A 117 -3.43 13.32 5.67
C GLY A 117 -3.26 11.88 6.15
N GLY A 118 -2.33 11.10 5.61
CA GLY A 118 -2.01 9.77 6.13
C GLY A 118 -1.13 9.84 7.38
N SER A 119 -1.51 9.10 8.44
CA SER A 119 -0.73 8.98 9.68
C SER A 119 0.42 7.97 9.59
N PHE A 120 0.36 7.06 8.63
CA PHE A 120 1.27 5.91 8.54
C PHE A 120 2.17 5.98 7.31
N THR A 121 3.42 5.57 7.53
CA THR A 121 4.31 5.09 6.46
C THR A 121 4.21 3.57 6.41
N PHE A 122 3.95 3.04 5.22
CA PHE A 122 3.88 1.61 4.95
C PHE A 122 5.14 1.17 4.21
N ALA A 123 5.70 0.04 4.61
CA ALA A 123 6.88 -0.54 3.98
C ALA A 123 6.63 -2.01 3.60
N LEU A 124 7.24 -2.42 2.49
CA LEU A 124 7.30 -3.80 1.99
C LEU A 124 8.76 -4.11 1.67
N ASP A 125 9.32 -5.10 2.37
CA ASP A 125 10.72 -5.49 2.24
C ASP A 125 10.87 -7.02 2.01
N PRO A 126 11.14 -7.47 0.77
CA PRO A 126 11.44 -8.86 0.49
C PRO A 126 12.88 -9.24 0.89
N ASN A 127 13.03 -10.12 1.88
CA ASN A 127 14.32 -10.50 2.48
C ASN A 127 14.63 -11.99 2.35
N GLU A 128 15.92 -12.36 2.33
CA GLU A 128 16.34 -13.77 2.38
C GLU A 128 15.93 -14.45 3.69
N GLY A 129 15.65 -15.75 3.60
CA GLY A 129 15.34 -16.59 4.75
C GLY A 129 13.85 -16.69 5.05
N SER A 130 13.53 -17.05 6.29
CA SER A 130 12.16 -17.26 6.76
C SER A 130 11.84 -16.38 7.97
N CYS A 131 10.55 -16.31 8.32
CA CYS A 131 10.04 -15.64 9.51
C CYS A 131 10.32 -16.41 10.82
N GLY A 132 11.06 -17.52 10.78
CA GLY A 132 11.15 -18.49 11.87
C GLY A 132 9.98 -19.50 11.87
N PRO A 133 9.87 -20.38 12.88
CA PRO A 133 8.74 -21.30 13.00
C PRO A 133 7.43 -20.53 13.19
N ASP A 134 6.67 -20.46 12.10
CA ASP A 134 5.29 -20.03 11.89
C ASP A 134 4.74 -18.87 12.74
N VAL A 135 4.70 -17.69 12.12
CA VAL A 135 3.67 -16.68 12.43
C VAL A 135 2.95 -16.25 11.15
N VAL A 136 2.46 -17.20 10.34
CA VAL A 136 1.13 -17.25 9.69
C VAL A 136 1.04 -18.60 8.95
N THR A 137 0.60 -19.67 9.63
CA THR A 137 -0.13 -20.76 8.96
C THR A 137 -1.61 -20.48 9.15
N GLU A 138 -2.28 -19.91 8.15
CA GLU A 138 -3.72 -20.09 7.97
C GLU A 138 -3.98 -20.11 6.46
N GLY A 139 -4.37 -21.28 5.97
CA GLY A 139 -4.53 -21.61 4.55
C GLY A 139 -4.84 -23.09 4.36
N SER A 140 -5.80 -23.61 5.13
CA SER A 140 -6.54 -24.84 4.85
C SER A 140 -8.02 -24.52 4.82
#